data_AF-A0A3D4QZT4-F1
#
_entry.id   AF-A0A3D4QZT4-F1
#
_cell.length_a   1.000
_cell.length_b   1.000
_cell.length_c   1.000
_cell.angle_alpha   90.00
_cell.angle_beta   90.00
_cell.angle_gamma   90.00
#
_symmetry.space_group_name_H-M   'P 1'
#
loop_
_entity.id
_entity.type
_entity.pdbx_description
1 polymer ?
#
loop_
_entity_poly.entity_id
_entity_poly.type
_entity_poly.pdbx_seq_one_letter_code
_entity_poly.pdbx_strand_id
1 'polypeptide(L)'
;MKMKRNNILLLISALSVLLLNSCIDETFPEGSTATSEQIGASASALEASLNGIPSQMSKGYFVYDDQVHETDMSYPQFMIAQTEMLGDIFPLGENSGYDWYRNYNTFNANFGETSYFAYLPWFTLYKLIKSANDVIAAVDIEDESLTPAIKGAAGVAYANRAFNYYLLMVFFEPVENIYTDVSKVKGLTVPIVTEKTTGDDAKNNPRAPRAEMIDFILSDLDKAEALMDGYMPSSRLFPSLAVVYGIKAKVYLWDEQYDKAAEFAGKAIATFGGSPVTAAQWEDEKIGFNTANQAWMWYINYSAESMRNLANFTGWISGEADWGYSSLTRPGIDRSLYDKIANNDFRKNTFLHPDKYDFHAYKTSRNEAYINDAPAYLSLKFRCREGNWET
;
A
#
# COMPACT_ATOMS: atom_id res chain seq x y z
N MET A 1 -25.80 -33.60 -61.44
CA MET A 1 -24.44 -33.64 -62.03
C MET A 1 -23.84 -35.00 -61.71
N LYS A 2 -23.59 -35.85 -62.73
CA LYS A 2 -23.23 -37.27 -62.57
C LYS A 2 -21.80 -37.45 -62.04
N MET A 3 -21.64 -38.37 -61.07
CA MET A 3 -20.38 -38.82 -60.48
C MET A 3 -19.40 -39.42 -61.51
N LYS A 4 -18.09 -39.32 -61.21
CA LYS A 4 -17.08 -40.28 -61.67
C LYS A 4 -16.44 -40.97 -60.46
N ARG A 5 -16.40 -42.30 -60.57
CA ARG A 5 -15.74 -43.31 -59.72
C ARG A 5 -14.23 -43.06 -59.62
N ASN A 6 -13.61 -43.52 -58.53
CA ASN A 6 -12.64 -44.62 -58.63
C ASN A 6 -12.36 -45.30 -57.28
N ASN A 7 -12.37 -46.63 -57.36
CA ASN A 7 -12.07 -47.62 -56.31
C ASN A 7 -10.55 -47.82 -56.18
N ILE A 8 -10.09 -48.32 -55.02
CA ILE A 8 -9.05 -49.36 -54.80
C ILE A 8 -8.91 -49.49 -53.25
N LEU A 9 -9.42 -50.58 -52.63
CA LEU A 9 -8.70 -51.81 -52.21
C LEU A 9 -7.54 -51.51 -51.23
N LEU A 10 -7.30 -52.18 -50.09
CA LEU A 10 -7.93 -53.27 -49.34
C LEU A 10 -7.11 -53.41 -48.02
N LEU A 11 -7.77 -53.74 -46.89
CA LEU A 11 -7.28 -54.48 -45.70
C LEU A 11 -5.88 -54.21 -45.09
N ILE A 12 -5.82 -53.96 -43.77
CA ILE A 12 -5.26 -54.88 -42.74
C ILE A 12 -5.50 -54.33 -41.32
N SER A 13 -5.82 -55.27 -40.44
CA SER A 13 -6.14 -55.24 -39.02
C SER A 13 -5.06 -54.73 -38.06
N ALA A 14 -5.54 -54.07 -37.00
CA ALA A 14 -5.06 -54.09 -35.60
C ALA A 14 -3.55 -53.95 -35.30
N LEU A 15 -3.13 -52.79 -34.76
CA LEU A 15 -2.42 -52.65 -33.48
C LEU A 15 -2.11 -51.17 -33.18
N SER A 16 -2.11 -50.79 -31.90
CA SER A 16 -1.54 -49.56 -31.31
C SER A 16 -2.46 -48.34 -31.18
N VAL A 17 -3.40 -48.38 -30.23
CA VAL A 17 -3.85 -47.17 -29.54
C VAL A 17 -3.05 -47.08 -28.25
N LEU A 18 -1.96 -46.31 -28.29
CA LEU A 18 -1.28 -45.73 -27.14
C LEU A 18 -0.28 -44.69 -27.67
N LEU A 19 -0.31 -43.50 -27.07
CA LEU A 19 0.65 -42.39 -27.16
C LEU A 19 0.54 -41.42 -28.35
N LEU A 20 -0.29 -40.39 -28.17
CA LEU A 20 0.04 -39.00 -28.53
C LEU A 20 -0.61 -38.04 -27.52
N ASN A 21 0.04 -37.88 -26.36
CA ASN A 21 -0.01 -36.61 -25.62
C ASN A 21 1.11 -35.75 -26.20
N SER A 22 0.78 -34.83 -27.09
CA SER A 22 1.70 -33.76 -27.50
C SER A 22 1.05 -32.43 -27.10
N CYS A 23 1.71 -31.79 -26.13
CA CYS A 23 1.71 -30.35 -25.86
C CYS A 23 0.57 -29.56 -26.49
N ILE A 24 -0.44 -29.24 -25.67
CA ILE A 24 -1.16 -27.98 -25.88
C ILE A 24 -0.11 -26.88 -25.74
N ASP A 25 0.11 -26.15 -26.84
CA ASP A 25 0.86 -24.90 -26.86
C ASP A 25 0.41 -24.03 -25.70
N GLU A 26 1.38 -23.57 -24.91
CA GLU A 26 1.17 -22.53 -23.92
C GLU A 26 0.58 -21.31 -24.64
N THR A 27 -0.72 -21.07 -24.44
CA THR A 27 -1.32 -19.80 -24.79
C THR A 27 -0.63 -18.74 -23.93
N PHE A 28 0.32 -18.01 -24.53
CA PHE A 28 0.88 -16.79 -23.97
C PHE A 28 -0.26 -15.96 -23.38
N PRO A 29 -0.18 -15.52 -22.11
CA PRO A 29 -1.27 -14.76 -21.54
C PRO A 29 -1.42 -13.43 -22.31
N GLU A 30 -2.54 -13.26 -23.01
CA GLU A 30 -3.06 -11.96 -23.48
C GLU A 30 -3.62 -11.12 -22.31
N GLY A 31 -3.12 -11.36 -21.09
CA GLY A 31 -3.54 -10.68 -19.88
C GLY A 31 -2.76 -9.39 -19.65
N SER A 32 -3.37 -8.44 -18.94
CA SER A 32 -2.79 -7.13 -18.56
C SER A 32 -1.61 -7.20 -17.58
N THR A 33 -0.90 -8.33 -17.49
CA THR A 33 0.22 -8.57 -16.57
C THR A 33 1.42 -9.17 -17.31
N ALA A 34 2.56 -8.48 -17.28
CA ALA A 34 3.80 -8.96 -17.89
C ALA A 34 4.43 -10.10 -17.09
N THR A 35 5.02 -11.09 -17.77
CA THR A 35 5.81 -12.18 -17.16
C THR A 35 7.22 -11.70 -16.79
N SER A 36 7.89 -12.38 -15.86
CA SER A 36 9.27 -12.03 -15.47
C SER A 36 10.24 -12.03 -16.66
N GLU A 37 10.06 -12.93 -17.64
CA GLU A 37 10.84 -12.94 -18.88
C GLU A 37 10.60 -11.67 -19.73
N GLN A 38 9.35 -11.21 -19.84
CA GLN A 38 9.02 -9.98 -20.54
C GLN A 38 9.60 -8.73 -19.84
N ILE A 39 9.67 -8.77 -18.51
CA ILE A 39 10.26 -7.70 -17.70
C ILE A 39 11.78 -7.68 -17.87
N GLY A 40 12.42 -8.85 -17.85
CA GLY A 40 13.87 -9.01 -18.04
C GLY A 40 14.35 -8.77 -19.49
N ALA A 41 13.43 -8.68 -20.45
CA ALA A 41 13.76 -8.56 -21.87
C ALA A 41 14.49 -7.26 -22.24
N SER A 42 14.36 -6.19 -21.44
CA SER A 42 15.06 -4.93 -21.65
C SER A 42 15.10 -4.05 -20.39
N ALA A 43 16.08 -3.14 -20.30
CA ALA A 43 16.14 -2.15 -19.23
C ALA A 43 14.87 -1.27 -19.15
N SER A 44 14.26 -0.95 -20.30
CA SER A 44 13.01 -0.21 -20.36
C SER A 44 11.80 -1.00 -19.82
N ALA A 45 11.77 -2.31 -20.04
CA ALA A 45 10.70 -3.15 -19.50
C ALA A 45 10.82 -3.29 -17.97
N LEU A 46 12.05 -3.44 -17.46
CA LEU A 46 12.33 -3.42 -16.03
C LEU A 46 11.93 -2.08 -15.38
N GLU A 47 12.29 -0.96 -16.01
CA GLU A 47 11.90 0.38 -15.54
C GLU A 47 10.38 0.57 -15.54
N ALA A 48 9.68 0.12 -16.59
CA ALA A 48 8.22 0.19 -16.65
C ALA A 48 7.57 -0.61 -15.52
N SER A 49 8.05 -1.82 -15.25
CA SER A 49 7.56 -2.65 -14.13
C SER A 49 7.82 -2.02 -12.78
N LEU A 50 8.99 -1.41 -12.60
CA LEU A 50 9.32 -0.69 -11.37
C LEU A 50 8.36 0.49 -11.15
N ASN A 51 8.13 1.32 -12.19
CA ASN A 51 7.16 2.42 -12.15
C ASN A 51 5.72 1.95 -11.90
N GLY A 52 5.39 0.71 -12.24
CA GLY A 52 4.11 0.09 -11.94
C GLY A 52 3.82 -0.01 -10.44
N ILE A 53 4.84 -0.23 -9.60
CA ILE A 53 4.68 -0.42 -8.15
C ILE A 53 4.01 0.79 -7.47
N PRO A 54 4.55 2.02 -7.51
CA PRO A 54 3.91 3.17 -6.87
C PRO A 54 2.54 3.51 -7.49
N SER A 55 2.35 3.25 -8.79
CA SER A 55 1.05 3.42 -9.45
C SER A 55 0.00 2.50 -8.84
N GLN A 56 0.31 1.21 -8.67
CA GLN A 56 -0.58 0.24 -8.02
C GLN A 56 -0.87 0.60 -6.56
N MET A 57 0.11 1.11 -5.80
CA MET A 57 -0.10 1.54 -4.41
C MET A 57 -1.11 2.68 -4.28
N SER A 58 -1.37 3.44 -5.35
CA SER A 58 -2.31 4.57 -5.40
C SER A 58 -3.60 4.26 -6.15
N LYS A 59 -3.81 3.01 -6.60
CA LYS A 59 -4.95 2.68 -7.46
C LYS A 59 -6.22 2.46 -6.63
N GLY A 60 -7.26 3.25 -6.93
CA GLY A 60 -8.61 2.98 -6.42
C GLY A 60 -9.23 1.75 -7.10
N TYR A 61 -9.93 0.93 -6.32
CA TYR A 61 -10.48 -0.37 -6.68
C TYR A 61 -9.42 -1.35 -7.22
N PHE A 62 -8.28 -1.43 -6.52
CA PHE A 62 -7.11 -2.17 -6.97
C PHE A 62 -7.31 -3.68 -7.01
N VAL A 63 -8.02 -4.26 -6.03
CA VAL A 63 -8.20 -5.71 -5.94
C VAL A 63 -9.10 -6.21 -7.05
N TYR A 64 -10.25 -5.56 -7.24
CA TYR A 64 -11.30 -6.01 -8.16
C TYR A 64 -11.25 -5.37 -9.54
N ASP A 65 -10.49 -4.28 -9.72
CA ASP A 65 -10.50 -3.45 -10.93
C ASP A 65 -11.89 -2.86 -11.28
N ASP A 66 -12.83 -2.93 -10.34
CA ASP A 66 -14.22 -2.47 -10.42
C ASP A 66 -14.72 -2.04 -9.03
N GLN A 67 -15.75 -1.20 -9.00
CA GLN A 67 -16.35 -0.67 -7.76
C GLN A 67 -17.15 -1.74 -7.01
N VAL A 68 -16.44 -2.66 -6.35
CA VAL A 68 -17.04 -3.72 -5.51
C VAL A 68 -17.16 -3.27 -4.05
N HIS A 69 -16.15 -2.58 -3.52
CA HIS A 69 -16.15 -2.08 -2.15
C HIS A 69 -15.27 -0.83 -2.00
N GLU A 70 -15.73 0.15 -1.23
CA GLU A 70 -15.13 1.50 -1.19
C GLU A 70 -13.80 1.57 -0.44
N THR A 71 -13.51 0.57 0.40
CA THR A 71 -12.22 0.46 1.10
C THR A 71 -11.12 -0.16 0.25
N ASP A 72 -11.39 -0.56 -1.00
CA ASP A 72 -10.39 -1.09 -1.93
C ASP A 72 -9.54 0.06 -2.50
N MET A 73 -8.71 0.66 -1.64
CA MET A 73 -7.94 1.86 -1.95
C MET A 73 -6.43 1.59 -2.03
N SER A 74 -6.03 0.34 -2.25
CA SER A 74 -4.63 -0.09 -2.23
C SER A 74 -3.90 0.35 -0.95
N TYR A 75 -2.72 0.96 -1.00
CA TYR A 75 -1.95 1.36 0.19
C TYR A 75 -2.68 2.34 1.15
N PRO A 76 -3.36 3.40 0.66
CA PRO A 76 -4.19 4.28 1.48
C PRO A 76 -5.15 3.58 2.45
N GLN A 77 -5.66 2.39 2.10
CA GLN A 77 -6.59 1.67 2.97
C GLN A 77 -5.97 1.37 4.34
N PHE A 78 -4.67 1.05 4.39
CA PHE A 78 -3.99 0.69 5.63
C PHE A 78 -3.78 1.92 6.51
N MET A 79 -3.55 3.08 5.90
CA MET A 79 -3.41 4.35 6.63
C MET A 79 -4.72 4.71 7.34
N ILE A 80 -5.84 4.62 6.63
CA ILE A 80 -7.16 4.95 7.18
C ILE A 80 -7.58 3.89 8.20
N ALA A 81 -7.45 2.60 7.87
CA ALA A 81 -7.80 1.50 8.78
C ALA A 81 -7.03 1.56 10.11
N GLN A 82 -5.72 1.82 10.09
CA GLN A 82 -4.94 1.98 11.34
C GLN A 82 -5.43 3.15 12.18
N THR A 83 -5.74 4.27 11.54
CA THR A 83 -6.23 5.47 12.23
C THR A 83 -7.59 5.21 12.90
N GLU A 84 -8.47 4.48 12.21
CA GLU A 84 -9.78 4.07 12.73
C GLU A 84 -9.67 3.04 13.86
N MET A 85 -8.78 2.04 13.73
CA MET A 85 -8.50 1.05 14.80
C MET A 85 -7.96 1.69 16.08
N LEU A 86 -7.25 2.82 15.96
CA LEU A 86 -6.78 3.60 17.12
C LEU A 86 -7.86 4.54 17.68
N GLY A 87 -8.94 4.78 16.92
CA GLY A 87 -9.98 5.75 17.26
C GLY A 87 -9.53 7.18 17.20
N ASP A 88 -8.53 7.49 16.36
CA ASP A 88 -8.01 8.84 16.20
C ASP A 88 -8.91 9.72 15.32
N ILE A 89 -9.73 9.09 14.45
CA ILE A 89 -10.66 9.76 13.54
C ILE A 89 -12.08 9.27 13.78
N PHE A 90 -13.05 10.18 13.63
CA PHE A 90 -14.46 9.88 13.72
C PHE A 90 -15.28 10.70 12.72
N PRO A 91 -16.35 10.15 12.12
CA PRO A 91 -17.22 10.89 11.21
C PRO A 91 -18.13 11.87 11.97
N LEU A 92 -17.96 13.17 11.73
CA LEU A 92 -18.76 14.25 12.36
C LEU A 92 -19.98 14.68 11.53
N GLY A 93 -20.12 14.16 10.32
CA GLY A 93 -21.20 14.49 9.41
C GLY A 93 -22.51 13.77 9.73
N GLU A 94 -23.62 14.32 9.25
CA GLU A 94 -24.96 13.73 9.42
C GLU A 94 -25.10 12.38 8.69
N ASN A 95 -24.29 12.17 7.66
CA ASN A 95 -24.29 10.98 6.80
C ASN A 95 -23.19 9.97 7.20
N SER A 96 -22.96 9.77 8.49
CA SER A 96 -21.92 8.87 9.03
C SER A 96 -22.02 7.40 8.58
N GLY A 97 -23.15 6.98 7.99
CA GLY A 97 -23.29 5.66 7.35
C GLY A 97 -22.40 5.46 6.11
N TYR A 98 -21.89 6.55 5.52
CA TYR A 98 -20.95 6.51 4.41
C TYR A 98 -19.48 6.44 4.85
N ASP A 99 -19.21 6.37 6.14
CA ASP A 99 -17.89 6.02 6.63
C ASP A 99 -17.72 4.49 6.57
N TRP A 100 -17.19 4.02 5.44
CA TRP A 100 -16.92 2.61 5.20
C TRP A 100 -15.79 2.03 6.06
N TYR A 101 -14.92 2.87 6.64
CA TYR A 101 -13.84 2.42 7.52
C TYR A 101 -14.25 2.39 9.00
N ARG A 102 -15.39 2.98 9.38
CA ARG A 102 -15.96 2.94 10.75
C ARG A 102 -16.00 1.54 11.37
N ASN A 103 -16.10 0.49 10.55
CA ASN A 103 -16.11 -0.89 11.03
C ASN A 103 -14.77 -1.27 11.70
N TYR A 104 -13.64 -0.69 11.27
CA TYR A 104 -12.34 -0.86 11.92
C TYR A 104 -12.29 -0.22 13.32
N ASN A 105 -13.06 0.84 13.54
CA ASN A 105 -13.17 1.49 14.84
C ASN A 105 -14.12 0.76 15.79
N THR A 106 -15.32 0.45 15.29
CA THR A 106 -16.44 -0.01 16.12
C THR A 106 -16.55 -1.54 16.20
N PHE A 107 -15.85 -2.27 15.32
CA PHE A 107 -15.96 -3.73 15.17
C PHE A 107 -17.42 -4.23 15.08
N ASN A 108 -18.30 -3.44 14.45
CA ASN A 108 -19.73 -3.72 14.34
C ASN A 108 -20.10 -4.56 13.10
N ALA A 109 -19.11 -5.02 12.32
CA ALA A 109 -19.27 -5.90 11.17
C ALA A 109 -18.45 -7.19 11.32
N ASN A 110 -18.62 -8.13 10.39
CA ASN A 110 -17.82 -9.35 10.35
C ASN A 110 -16.37 -9.03 9.93
N PHE A 111 -15.39 -9.58 10.65
CA PHE A 111 -13.95 -9.52 10.33
C PHE A 111 -13.35 -10.90 10.01
N GLY A 112 -14.20 -11.92 9.82
CA GLY A 112 -13.78 -13.25 9.39
C GLY A 112 -13.27 -13.29 7.94
N GLU A 113 -12.76 -14.45 7.53
CA GLU A 113 -12.08 -14.69 6.25
C GLU A 113 -12.84 -14.29 4.98
N THR A 114 -14.18 -14.25 5.03
CA THR A 114 -15.04 -13.87 3.89
C THR A 114 -15.40 -12.38 3.86
N SER A 115 -14.96 -11.61 4.86
CA SER A 115 -15.25 -10.18 4.94
C SER A 115 -14.29 -9.35 4.09
N TYR A 116 -14.78 -8.24 3.53
CA TYR A 116 -13.93 -7.25 2.87
C TYR A 116 -12.83 -6.70 3.80
N PHE A 117 -13.09 -6.60 5.10
CA PHE A 117 -12.12 -6.10 6.09
C PHE A 117 -10.96 -7.06 6.37
N ALA A 118 -11.10 -8.34 6.02
CA ALA A 118 -10.00 -9.31 6.05
C ALA A 118 -9.42 -9.53 4.65
N TYR A 119 -10.29 -9.69 3.66
CA TYR A 119 -9.92 -10.03 2.27
C TYR A 119 -9.16 -8.91 1.57
N LEU A 120 -9.62 -7.65 1.62
CA LEU A 120 -8.99 -6.55 0.89
C LEU A 120 -7.58 -6.24 1.42
N PRO A 121 -7.34 -6.11 2.74
CA PRO A 121 -5.99 -5.90 3.27
C PRO A 121 -5.03 -7.03 2.87
N TRP A 122 -5.49 -8.29 3.00
CA TRP A 122 -4.71 -9.47 2.65
C TRP A 122 -4.34 -9.48 1.16
N PHE A 123 -5.35 -9.44 0.30
CA PHE A 123 -5.16 -9.62 -1.14
C PHE A 123 -4.41 -8.43 -1.76
N THR A 124 -4.62 -7.22 -1.27
CA THR A 124 -3.87 -6.03 -1.68
C THR A 124 -2.37 -6.22 -1.46
N LEU A 125 -1.96 -6.61 -0.25
CA LEU A 125 -0.54 -6.76 0.08
C LEU A 125 0.10 -7.89 -0.72
N TYR A 126 -0.58 -9.02 -0.91
CA TYR A 126 -0.06 -10.10 -1.77
C TYR A 126 -0.01 -9.72 -3.26
N LYS A 127 -0.95 -8.92 -3.79
CA LYS A 127 -0.84 -8.36 -5.16
C LYS A 127 0.40 -7.47 -5.29
N LEU A 128 0.66 -6.59 -4.32
CA LEU A 128 1.84 -5.72 -4.32
C LEU A 128 3.14 -6.52 -4.17
N ILE A 129 3.15 -7.56 -3.32
CA ILE A 129 4.27 -8.51 -3.19
C ILE A 129 4.53 -9.23 -4.52
N LYS A 130 3.48 -9.65 -5.24
CA LYS A 130 3.65 -10.27 -6.55
C LYS A 130 4.37 -9.33 -7.52
N SER A 131 3.97 -8.06 -7.59
CA SER A 131 4.65 -7.10 -8.47
C SER A 131 6.12 -6.87 -8.08
N ALA A 132 6.45 -6.88 -6.79
CA ALA A 132 7.85 -6.87 -6.37
C ALA A 132 8.58 -8.18 -6.75
N ASN A 133 7.96 -9.34 -6.57
CA ASN A 133 8.51 -10.64 -6.97
C ASN A 133 8.78 -10.71 -8.48
N ASP A 134 7.88 -10.19 -9.31
CA ASP A 134 8.05 -10.17 -10.78
C ASP A 134 9.30 -9.37 -11.19
N VAL A 135 9.57 -8.24 -10.52
CA VAL A 135 10.79 -7.43 -10.74
C VAL A 135 12.03 -8.14 -10.21
N ILE A 136 11.97 -8.74 -9.02
CA ILE A 136 13.08 -9.48 -8.42
C ILE A 136 13.46 -10.69 -9.30
N ALA A 137 12.47 -11.41 -9.82
CA ALA A 137 12.68 -12.56 -10.71
C ALA A 137 13.37 -12.19 -12.02
N ALA A 138 13.19 -10.96 -12.49
CA ALA A 138 13.71 -10.48 -13.77
C ALA A 138 15.19 -10.04 -13.70
N VAL A 139 15.77 -9.97 -12.50
CA VAL A 139 17.15 -9.49 -12.29
C VAL A 139 17.97 -10.53 -11.55
N ASP A 140 18.98 -11.08 -12.22
CA ASP A 140 19.98 -11.93 -11.58
C ASP A 140 20.99 -11.06 -10.82
N ILE A 141 20.73 -10.83 -9.53
CA ILE A 141 21.54 -9.94 -8.69
C ILE A 141 22.99 -10.40 -8.48
N GLU A 142 23.30 -11.66 -8.80
CA GLU A 142 24.65 -12.22 -8.72
C GLU A 142 25.46 -11.97 -10.01
N ASP A 143 24.82 -11.49 -11.09
CA ASP A 143 25.51 -11.12 -12.32
C ASP A 143 26.35 -9.84 -12.09
N GLU A 144 27.67 -10.02 -12.07
CA GLU A 144 28.64 -8.95 -11.88
C GLU A 144 28.59 -7.88 -12.99
N SER A 145 28.05 -8.21 -14.17
CA SER A 145 27.93 -7.30 -15.32
C SER A 145 26.77 -6.30 -15.20
N LEU A 146 25.87 -6.48 -14.23
CA LEU A 146 24.74 -5.58 -14.04
C LEU A 146 25.18 -4.15 -13.72
N THR A 147 24.55 -3.20 -14.40
CA THR A 147 24.77 -1.78 -14.14
C THR A 147 24.25 -1.39 -12.74
N PRO A 148 24.81 -0.34 -12.10
CA PRO A 148 24.30 0.17 -10.82
C PRO A 148 22.81 0.53 -10.85
N ALA A 149 22.30 0.98 -11.99
CA ALA A 149 20.88 1.31 -12.15
C ALA A 149 19.97 0.07 -12.06
N ILE A 150 20.37 -1.05 -12.68
CA ILE A 150 19.63 -2.32 -12.63
C ILE A 150 19.71 -2.94 -11.23
N LYS A 151 20.90 -2.93 -10.61
CA LYS A 151 21.06 -3.38 -9.22
C LYS A 151 20.19 -2.56 -8.26
N GLY A 152 20.24 -1.23 -8.39
CA GLY A 152 19.41 -0.31 -7.62
C GLY A 152 17.91 -0.55 -7.79
N ALA A 153 17.45 -0.82 -9.02
CA ALA A 153 16.05 -1.16 -9.29
C ALA A 153 15.62 -2.45 -8.59
N ALA A 154 16.46 -3.49 -8.59
CA ALA A 154 16.20 -4.71 -7.81
C ALA A 154 16.15 -4.40 -6.31
N GLY A 155 17.06 -3.56 -5.80
CA GLY A 155 17.06 -3.11 -4.41
C GLY A 155 15.75 -2.39 -4.01
N VAL A 156 15.21 -1.54 -4.90
CA VAL A 156 13.90 -0.91 -4.72
C VAL A 156 12.78 -1.95 -4.64
N ALA A 157 12.80 -3.00 -5.47
CA ALA A 157 11.80 -4.06 -5.42
C ALA A 157 11.88 -4.88 -4.12
N TYR A 158 13.08 -5.24 -3.65
CA TYR A 158 13.29 -5.88 -2.35
C TYR A 158 12.75 -5.01 -1.20
N ALA A 159 13.04 -3.71 -1.19
CA ALA A 159 12.53 -2.78 -0.18
C ALA A 159 10.99 -2.72 -0.17
N ASN A 160 10.36 -2.71 -1.35
CA ASN A 160 8.91 -2.76 -1.47
C ASN A 160 8.34 -4.09 -0.95
N ARG A 161 8.94 -5.23 -1.29
CA ARG A 161 8.49 -6.53 -0.80
C ARG A 161 8.57 -6.60 0.72
N ALA A 162 9.70 -6.21 1.30
CA ALA A 162 9.91 -6.13 2.74
C ALA A 162 8.85 -5.25 3.43
N PHE A 163 8.54 -4.08 2.86
CA PHE A 163 7.52 -3.19 3.41
C PHE A 163 6.12 -3.82 3.41
N ASN A 164 5.73 -4.50 2.33
CA ASN A 164 4.43 -5.17 2.25
C ASN A 164 4.33 -6.35 3.23
N TYR A 165 5.40 -7.12 3.41
CA TYR A 165 5.43 -8.17 4.44
C TYR A 165 5.42 -7.61 5.86
N TYR A 166 6.09 -6.48 6.11
CA TYR A 166 5.97 -5.77 7.38
C TYR A 166 4.50 -5.39 7.66
N LEU A 167 3.77 -4.86 6.67
CA LEU A 167 2.35 -4.57 6.84
C LEU A 167 1.51 -5.83 7.07
N LEU A 168 1.78 -6.92 6.35
CA LEU A 168 1.09 -8.20 6.60
C LEU A 168 1.33 -8.70 8.02
N MET A 169 2.57 -8.62 8.51
CA MET A 169 2.89 -8.96 9.90
C MET A 169 2.11 -8.08 10.88
N VAL A 170 2.14 -6.75 10.71
CA VAL A 170 1.43 -5.80 11.60
C VAL A 170 -0.08 -6.05 11.67
N PHE A 171 -0.72 -6.38 10.54
CA PHE A 171 -2.17 -6.55 10.49
C PHE A 171 -2.67 -7.96 10.83
N PHE A 172 -1.86 -9.00 10.56
CA PHE A 172 -2.33 -10.39 10.62
C PHE A 172 -1.59 -11.26 11.63
N GLU A 173 -0.56 -10.73 12.30
CA GLU A 173 0.02 -11.39 13.46
C GLU A 173 -1.00 -11.39 14.62
N PRO A 174 -1.41 -12.57 15.10
CA PRO A 174 -2.40 -12.67 16.15
C PRO A 174 -1.73 -12.39 17.50
N VAL A 175 -2.20 -11.36 18.18
CA VAL A 175 -1.78 -11.02 19.54
C VAL A 175 -2.80 -11.55 20.54
N GLU A 176 -2.31 -12.07 21.67
CA GLU A 176 -3.19 -12.52 22.76
C GLU A 176 -4.09 -11.38 23.23
N ASN A 177 -5.38 -11.67 23.32
CA ASN A 177 -6.40 -10.71 23.73
C ASN A 177 -7.55 -11.46 24.43
N ILE A 178 -8.48 -10.71 25.03
CA ILE A 178 -9.59 -11.26 25.80
C ILE A 178 -10.83 -11.63 24.95
N TYR A 179 -10.82 -11.34 23.65
CA TYR A 179 -11.98 -11.46 22.76
C TYR A 179 -11.91 -12.68 21.82
N THR A 180 -10.71 -13.11 21.42
CA THR A 180 -10.52 -14.22 20.48
C THR A 180 -9.46 -15.21 20.96
N ASP A 181 -9.73 -16.51 20.76
CA ASP A 181 -8.76 -17.58 21.02
C ASP A 181 -7.77 -17.69 19.85
N VAL A 182 -6.54 -17.25 20.10
CA VAL A 182 -5.45 -17.28 19.12
C VAL A 182 -4.49 -18.46 19.31
N SER A 183 -4.77 -19.38 20.25
CA SER A 183 -3.84 -20.44 20.66
C SER A 183 -3.33 -21.32 19.51
N LYS A 184 -4.17 -21.58 18.50
CA LYS A 184 -3.82 -22.38 17.30
C LYS A 184 -2.84 -21.70 16.36
N VAL A 185 -2.69 -20.39 16.45
CA VAL A 185 -1.90 -19.56 15.54
C VAL A 185 -0.94 -18.61 16.26
N LYS A 186 -0.82 -18.75 17.59
CA LYS A 186 0.06 -17.93 18.41
C LYS A 186 1.50 -18.07 17.95
N GLY A 187 2.19 -16.94 17.78
CA GLY A 187 3.58 -16.91 17.31
C GLY A 187 3.75 -17.17 15.81
N LEU A 188 2.66 -17.27 15.05
CA LEU A 188 2.66 -17.39 13.59
C LEU A 188 2.22 -16.07 12.94
N THR A 189 2.73 -15.79 11.76
CA THR A 189 2.45 -14.57 10.97
C THR A 189 1.64 -14.94 9.73
N VAL A 190 2.13 -14.75 8.52
CA VAL A 190 1.46 -15.12 7.27
C VAL A 190 2.35 -16.05 6.46
N PRO A 191 1.83 -16.78 5.45
CA PRO A 191 2.67 -17.56 4.55
C PRO A 191 3.61 -16.67 3.75
N ILE A 192 4.86 -17.10 3.58
CA ILE A 192 5.86 -16.38 2.77
C ILE A 192 5.77 -16.89 1.32
N VAL A 193 5.54 -15.98 0.39
CA VAL A 193 5.49 -16.23 -1.06
C VAL A 193 6.54 -15.35 -1.76
N THR A 194 7.48 -16.00 -2.44
CA THR A 194 8.57 -15.35 -3.17
C THR A 194 8.43 -15.63 -4.66
N GLU A 195 9.31 -15.04 -5.46
CA GLU A 195 9.47 -15.37 -6.87
C GLU A 195 9.83 -16.83 -7.14
N LYS A 196 10.33 -17.54 -6.12
CA LYS A 196 10.71 -18.96 -6.19
C LYS A 196 9.60 -19.91 -5.74
N THR A 197 8.51 -19.39 -5.18
CA THR A 197 7.40 -20.21 -4.70
C THR A 197 6.62 -20.77 -5.89
N THR A 198 6.63 -22.09 -6.05
CA THR A 198 5.90 -22.76 -7.13
C THR A 198 4.40 -22.86 -6.83
N GLY A 199 3.60 -23.19 -7.85
CA GLY A 199 2.17 -23.43 -7.67
C GLY A 199 1.86 -24.62 -6.75
N ASP A 200 2.76 -25.61 -6.65
CA ASP A 200 2.60 -26.73 -5.73
C ASP A 200 3.01 -26.38 -4.30
N ASP A 201 4.06 -25.56 -4.13
CA ASP A 201 4.41 -25.01 -2.82
C ASP A 201 3.26 -24.16 -2.27
N ALA A 202 2.64 -23.33 -3.11
CA ALA A 202 1.55 -22.44 -2.72
C ALA A 202 0.33 -23.21 -2.17
N LYS A 203 0.07 -24.44 -2.62
CA LYS A 203 -1.02 -25.28 -2.11
C LYS A 203 -0.77 -25.78 -0.68
N ASN A 204 0.49 -25.83 -0.25
CA ASN A 204 0.92 -26.36 1.04
C ASN A 204 1.84 -25.37 1.77
N ASN A 205 1.54 -24.08 1.72
CA ASN A 205 2.35 -23.02 2.34
C ASN A 205 1.78 -22.60 3.71
N PRO A 206 2.32 -23.11 4.83
CA PRO A 206 1.82 -22.76 6.16
C PRO A 206 2.19 -21.32 6.55
N ARG A 207 1.52 -20.80 7.59
CA ARG A 207 1.91 -19.52 8.21
C ARG A 207 3.33 -19.62 8.76
N ALA A 208 4.18 -18.65 8.47
CA ALA A 208 5.55 -18.63 8.97
C ALA A 208 5.60 -18.25 10.47
N PRO A 209 6.49 -18.85 11.28
CA PRO A 209 6.81 -18.35 12.61
C PRO A 209 7.24 -16.87 12.58
N ARG A 210 6.92 -16.13 13.65
CA ARG A 210 7.26 -14.70 13.78
C ARG A 210 8.74 -14.41 13.53
N ALA A 211 9.63 -15.18 14.15
CA ALA A 211 11.07 -15.00 13.99
C ALA A 211 11.51 -15.16 12.52
N GLU A 212 11.00 -16.17 11.82
CA GLU A 212 11.31 -16.40 10.40
C GLU A 212 10.80 -15.28 9.50
N MET A 213 9.61 -14.73 9.80
CA MET A 213 9.08 -13.57 9.07
C MET A 213 9.94 -12.32 9.26
N ILE A 214 10.40 -12.06 10.49
CA ILE A 214 11.28 -10.93 10.80
C ILE A 214 12.62 -11.08 10.08
N ASP A 215 13.23 -12.27 10.17
CA ASP A 215 14.48 -12.57 9.48
C ASP A 215 14.34 -12.44 7.96
N PHE A 216 13.21 -12.88 7.40
CA PHE A 216 12.90 -12.72 5.98
C PHE A 216 12.81 -11.24 5.57
N ILE A 217 12.03 -10.43 6.29
CA ILE A 217 11.89 -9.00 6.03
C ILE A 217 13.25 -8.29 6.14
N LEU A 218 14.01 -8.56 7.20
CA LEU A 218 15.35 -7.98 7.39
C LEU A 218 16.32 -8.42 6.29
N SER A 219 16.28 -9.68 5.86
CA SER A 219 17.12 -10.18 4.77
C SER A 219 16.83 -9.47 3.44
N ASP A 220 15.56 -9.18 3.14
CA ASP A 220 15.23 -8.37 1.95
C ASP A 220 15.73 -6.93 2.10
N LEU A 221 15.64 -6.34 3.29
CA LEU A 221 16.16 -5.00 3.54
C LEU A 221 17.70 -4.93 3.51
N ASP A 222 18.39 -5.99 3.91
CA ASP A 222 19.85 -6.13 3.80
C ASP A 222 20.28 -6.21 2.33
N LYS A 223 19.56 -7.01 1.52
CA LYS A 223 19.77 -7.04 0.06
C LYS A 223 19.51 -5.67 -0.56
N ALA A 224 18.41 -5.02 -0.18
CA ALA A 224 18.08 -3.69 -0.67
C ALA A 224 19.17 -2.67 -0.32
N GLU A 225 19.65 -2.65 0.93
CA GLU A 225 20.77 -1.79 1.35
C GLU A 225 22.03 -2.00 0.51
N ALA A 226 22.45 -3.26 0.31
CA ALA A 226 23.64 -3.57 -0.47
C ALA A 226 23.49 -3.19 -1.96
N LEU A 227 22.34 -3.51 -2.56
CA LEU A 227 22.05 -3.23 -3.97
C LEU A 227 21.88 -1.74 -4.28
N MET A 228 21.53 -0.94 -3.26
CA MET A 228 21.31 0.49 -3.39
C MET A 228 22.53 1.33 -2.99
N ASP A 229 23.67 0.71 -2.67
CA ASP A 229 24.90 1.45 -2.39
C ASP A 229 25.31 2.29 -3.61
N GLY A 230 25.48 3.59 -3.40
CA GLY A 230 25.74 4.56 -4.48
C GLY A 230 24.59 4.79 -5.46
N TYR A 231 23.41 4.19 -5.26
CA TYR A 231 22.22 4.39 -6.10
C TYR A 231 21.19 5.31 -5.44
N MET A 232 20.70 6.29 -6.20
CA MET A 232 19.60 7.16 -5.79
C MET A 232 18.45 7.02 -6.80
N PRO A 233 17.25 6.58 -6.38
CA PRO A 233 16.09 6.58 -7.26
C PRO A 233 15.78 7.97 -7.81
N SER A 234 15.24 8.04 -9.03
CA SER A 234 14.94 9.30 -9.74
C SER A 234 13.85 10.14 -9.06
N SER A 235 13.04 9.53 -8.19
CA SER A 235 12.02 10.21 -7.41
C SER A 235 11.77 9.51 -6.08
N ARG A 236 11.17 10.23 -5.12
CA ARG A 236 10.72 9.68 -3.83
C ARG A 236 9.37 8.97 -3.93
N LEU A 237 8.94 8.57 -5.15
CA LEU A 237 7.92 7.53 -5.33
C LEU A 237 8.50 6.14 -5.05
N PHE A 238 9.81 6.00 -5.16
CA PHE A 238 10.52 4.77 -4.84
C PHE A 238 11.21 4.90 -3.48
N PRO A 239 11.25 3.83 -2.67
CA PRO A 239 12.05 3.81 -1.46
C PRO A 239 13.51 4.06 -1.80
N SER A 240 14.14 5.03 -1.15
CA SER A 240 15.60 5.24 -1.17
C SER A 240 16.28 4.43 -0.07
N LEU A 241 17.62 4.45 0.01
CA LEU A 241 18.36 3.84 1.12
C LEU A 241 17.91 4.36 2.49
N ALA A 242 17.58 5.65 2.60
CA ALA A 242 17.04 6.21 3.84
C ALA A 242 15.70 5.56 4.23
N VAL A 243 14.87 5.20 3.25
CA VAL A 243 13.60 4.50 3.46
C VAL A 243 13.85 3.06 3.89
N VAL A 244 14.83 2.37 3.31
CA VAL A 244 15.27 1.03 3.74
C VAL A 244 15.61 1.05 5.24
N TYR A 245 16.41 2.02 5.69
CA TYR A 245 16.71 2.19 7.11
C TYR A 245 15.48 2.51 7.96
N GLY A 246 14.55 3.33 7.46
CA GLY A 246 13.28 3.60 8.13
C GLY A 246 12.41 2.35 8.30
N ILE A 247 12.39 1.45 7.32
CA ILE A 247 11.67 0.18 7.40
C ILE A 247 12.37 -0.76 8.39
N LYS A 248 13.72 -0.87 8.36
CA LYS A 248 14.47 -1.63 9.38
C LYS A 248 14.15 -1.16 10.79
N ALA A 249 14.10 0.16 11.00
CA ALA A 249 13.74 0.73 12.29
C ALA A 249 12.33 0.32 12.74
N LYS A 250 11.34 0.32 11.82
CA LYS A 250 9.97 -0.15 12.10
C LYS A 250 9.93 -1.63 12.46
N VAL A 251 10.67 -2.48 11.74
CA VAL A 251 10.73 -3.93 12.00
C VAL A 251 11.35 -4.19 13.37
N TYR A 252 12.50 -3.57 13.68
CA TYR A 252 13.13 -3.71 14.99
C TYR A 252 12.26 -3.15 16.13
N LEU A 253 11.51 -2.07 15.88
CA LEU A 253 10.56 -1.54 16.87
C LEU A 253 9.43 -2.53 17.15
N TRP A 254 8.86 -3.13 16.09
CA TRP A 254 7.84 -4.17 16.23
C TRP A 254 8.36 -5.40 16.97
N ASP A 255 9.64 -5.72 16.78
CA ASP A 255 10.35 -6.80 17.47
C ASP A 255 10.93 -6.42 18.84
N GLU A 256 10.55 -5.26 19.37
CA GLU A 256 10.98 -4.78 20.69
C GLU A 256 12.52 -4.65 20.85
N GLN A 257 13.26 -4.66 19.74
CA GLN A 257 14.70 -4.40 19.69
C GLN A 257 14.96 -2.89 19.63
N TYR A 258 14.59 -2.19 20.71
CA TYR A 258 14.56 -0.72 20.77
C TYR A 258 15.90 -0.04 20.44
N ASP A 259 17.02 -0.64 20.84
CA ASP A 259 18.36 -0.09 20.53
C ASP A 259 18.63 -0.08 19.03
N LYS A 260 18.29 -1.18 18.33
CA LYS A 260 18.42 -1.26 16.87
C LYS A 260 17.40 -0.36 16.16
N ALA A 261 16.19 -0.27 16.69
CA ALA A 261 15.18 0.65 16.16
C ALA A 261 15.68 2.09 16.19
N ALA A 262 16.29 2.52 17.31
CA ALA A 262 16.88 3.84 17.45
C ALA A 262 18.09 4.03 16.52
N GLU A 263 18.97 3.03 16.41
CA GLU A 263 20.13 3.06 15.50
C GLU A 263 19.68 3.28 14.05
N PHE A 264 18.77 2.45 13.55
CA PHE A 264 18.33 2.53 12.16
C PHE A 264 17.45 3.74 11.89
N ALA A 265 16.68 4.24 12.87
CA ALA A 265 16.00 5.53 12.76
C ALA A 265 17.02 6.67 12.62
N GLY A 266 18.11 6.65 13.40
CA GLY A 266 19.22 7.60 13.28
C GLY A 266 19.88 7.57 11.90
N LYS A 267 20.17 6.36 11.38
CA LYS A 267 20.68 6.17 10.01
C LYS A 267 19.72 6.71 8.95
N ALA A 268 18.42 6.45 9.09
CA ALA A 268 17.41 6.95 8.17
C ALA A 268 17.39 8.49 8.12
N ILE A 269 17.41 9.15 9.29
CA ILE A 269 17.44 10.62 9.39
C ILE A 269 18.72 11.18 8.78
N ALA A 270 19.88 10.63 9.14
CA ALA A 270 21.17 11.08 8.64
C ALA A 270 21.32 10.90 7.12
N THR A 271 20.81 9.79 6.59
CA THR A 271 20.87 9.48 5.15
C THR A 271 19.88 10.32 4.34
N PHE A 272 18.69 10.60 4.88
CA PHE A 272 17.67 11.38 4.18
C PHE A 272 18.05 12.85 4.04
N GLY A 273 18.57 13.47 5.10
CA GLY A 273 18.96 14.89 5.11
C GLY A 273 17.80 15.88 5.00
N GLY A 274 16.55 15.43 5.14
CA GLY A 274 15.37 16.29 5.17
C GLY A 274 15.14 16.96 6.53
N SER A 275 14.06 17.72 6.64
CA SER A 275 13.70 18.43 7.88
C SER A 275 12.19 18.47 8.12
N PRO A 276 11.73 18.64 9.37
CA PRO A 276 10.32 18.85 9.66
C PRO A 276 9.75 20.06 8.91
N VAL A 277 8.43 20.04 8.66
CA VAL A 277 7.73 21.20 8.10
C VAL A 277 7.63 22.33 9.11
N THR A 278 7.58 23.56 8.61
CA THR A 278 7.27 24.75 9.42
C THR A 278 5.77 24.85 9.69
N ALA A 279 5.38 25.66 10.69
CA ALA A 279 3.97 25.97 10.94
C ALA A 279 3.27 26.56 9.70
N ALA A 280 3.96 27.42 8.95
CA ALA A 280 3.43 28.01 7.72
C ALA A 280 3.10 26.94 6.67
N GLN A 281 4.01 25.98 6.45
CA GLN A 281 3.80 24.86 5.52
C GLN A 281 2.74 23.87 6.02
N TRP A 282 2.66 23.64 7.34
CA TRP A 282 1.66 22.76 7.95
C TRP A 282 0.24 23.31 7.76
N GLU A 283 0.06 24.60 7.98
CA GLU A 283 -1.26 25.24 7.92
C GLU A 283 -1.67 25.68 6.51
N ASP A 284 -0.78 25.64 5.51
CA ASP A 284 -1.01 26.17 4.15
C ASP A 284 -2.19 25.51 3.42
N GLU A 285 -3.20 26.30 3.04
CA GLU A 285 -4.42 25.79 2.41
C GLU A 285 -4.21 25.14 1.03
N LYS A 286 -3.11 25.42 0.33
CA LYS A 286 -2.87 24.92 -1.03
C LYS A 286 -1.94 23.72 -1.07
N ILE A 287 -0.90 23.71 -0.23
CA ILE A 287 0.16 22.70 -0.27
C ILE A 287 0.24 21.83 0.99
N GLY A 288 -0.57 22.14 2.02
CA GLY A 288 -0.60 21.40 3.28
C GLY A 288 -0.99 19.94 3.09
N PHE A 289 -0.06 19.02 3.40
CA PHE A 289 -0.23 17.57 3.37
C PHE A 289 -0.74 16.95 2.05
N ASN A 290 -0.59 17.66 0.93
CA ASN A 290 -0.98 17.17 -0.39
C ASN A 290 0.17 17.23 -1.42
N THR A 291 1.26 17.91 -1.06
CA THR A 291 2.42 18.15 -1.93
C THR A 291 3.69 17.66 -1.25
N ALA A 292 4.50 16.91 -2.00
CA ALA A 292 5.77 16.40 -1.53
C ALA A 292 6.70 17.55 -1.10
N ASN A 293 7.29 17.43 0.08
CA ASN A 293 8.09 18.48 0.69
C ASN A 293 9.36 17.90 1.34
N GLN A 294 10.13 18.74 2.04
CA GLN A 294 11.42 18.35 2.62
C GLN A 294 11.32 17.33 3.77
N ALA A 295 10.13 17.07 4.31
CA ALA A 295 9.92 16.09 5.39
C ALA A 295 9.60 14.68 4.87
N TRP A 296 9.18 14.53 3.61
CA TRP A 296 8.60 13.28 3.11
C TRP A 296 9.69 12.35 2.54
N MET A 297 10.08 11.31 3.28
CA MET A 297 11.10 10.35 2.82
C MET A 297 10.64 9.50 1.62
N TRP A 298 9.35 9.17 1.60
CA TRP A 298 8.70 8.34 0.60
C TRP A 298 7.24 8.77 0.48
N TYR A 299 6.69 8.77 -0.72
CA TYR A 299 5.28 9.08 -0.95
C TYR A 299 4.72 8.29 -2.13
N ILE A 300 3.41 8.25 -2.20
CA ILE A 300 2.68 7.88 -3.42
C ILE A 300 1.95 9.13 -3.93
N ASN A 301 1.61 9.14 -5.21
CA ASN A 301 0.77 10.16 -5.80
C ASN A 301 -0.37 9.52 -6.58
N TYR A 302 -1.46 10.26 -6.71
CA TYR A 302 -2.52 9.89 -7.63
C TYR A 302 -2.23 10.46 -9.01
N SER A 303 -2.41 9.67 -10.05
CA SER A 303 -2.65 10.18 -11.40
C SER A 303 -4.14 10.44 -11.58
N ALA A 304 -4.51 11.25 -12.58
CA ALA A 304 -5.93 11.46 -12.91
C ALA A 304 -6.65 10.13 -13.22
N GLU A 305 -5.90 9.13 -13.71
CA GLU A 305 -6.41 7.80 -14.05
C GLU A 305 -6.48 6.87 -12.83
N SER A 306 -5.54 6.97 -11.87
CA SER A 306 -5.46 6.06 -10.71
C SER A 306 -6.36 6.48 -9.55
N MET A 307 -6.66 7.77 -9.42
CA MET A 307 -7.39 8.32 -8.29
C MET A 307 -8.78 7.71 -8.12
N ARG A 308 -9.58 7.58 -9.19
CA ARG A 308 -11.03 7.30 -9.13
C ARG A 308 -11.77 8.29 -8.19
N ASN A 309 -13.03 8.64 -8.48
CA ASN A 309 -13.66 9.75 -7.74
C ASN A 309 -13.88 9.47 -6.23
N LEU A 310 -14.19 8.22 -5.87
CA LEU A 310 -14.62 7.86 -4.51
C LEU A 310 -13.54 7.12 -3.70
N ALA A 311 -12.86 6.16 -4.32
CA ALA A 311 -11.83 5.34 -3.68
C ALA A 311 -10.42 5.96 -3.73
N ASN A 312 -10.26 7.14 -3.11
CA ASN A 312 -8.95 7.79 -2.93
C ASN A 312 -8.83 8.46 -1.55
N PHE A 313 -7.58 8.61 -1.09
CA PHE A 313 -7.25 9.10 0.24
C PHE A 313 -7.81 10.50 0.49
N THR A 314 -7.59 11.42 -0.45
CA THR A 314 -8.04 12.81 -0.35
C THR A 314 -9.56 12.91 -0.20
N GLY A 315 -10.30 12.20 -1.04
CA GLY A 315 -11.76 12.13 -1.00
C GLY A 315 -12.29 11.51 0.30
N TRP A 316 -11.45 10.78 1.06
CA TRP A 316 -11.81 10.23 2.36
C TRP A 316 -11.51 11.14 3.54
N ILE A 317 -10.40 11.87 3.46
CA ILE A 317 -9.81 12.52 4.64
C ILE A 317 -9.87 14.05 4.62
N SER A 318 -10.07 14.65 3.43
CA SER A 318 -10.04 16.10 3.27
C SER A 318 -11.34 16.71 3.74
N GLY A 319 -11.36 17.26 4.96
CA GLY A 319 -12.58 17.88 5.52
C GLY A 319 -13.16 18.96 4.63
N GLU A 320 -12.31 19.67 3.87
CA GLU A 320 -12.69 20.78 3.00
C GLU A 320 -13.24 20.36 1.63
N ALA A 321 -13.08 19.11 1.21
CA ALA A 321 -13.57 18.67 -0.10
C ALA A 321 -15.11 18.69 -0.15
N ASP A 322 -15.70 19.14 -1.26
CA ASP A 322 -17.15 19.03 -1.50
C ASP A 322 -17.55 17.74 -2.23
N TRP A 323 -16.56 16.96 -2.66
CA TRP A 323 -16.68 15.67 -3.32
C TRP A 323 -16.09 14.54 -2.46
N GLY A 324 -16.25 13.30 -2.92
CA GLY A 324 -15.81 12.12 -2.20
C GLY A 324 -16.66 11.85 -0.94
N TYR A 325 -16.18 10.94 -0.09
CA TYR A 325 -16.90 10.56 1.13
C TYR A 325 -16.71 11.55 2.27
N SER A 326 -15.59 12.29 2.30
CA SER A 326 -15.29 13.30 3.31
C SER A 326 -16.30 14.44 3.35
N SER A 327 -16.92 14.79 2.23
CA SER A 327 -18.00 15.80 2.20
C SER A 327 -19.27 15.34 2.94
N LEU A 328 -19.48 14.03 3.03
CA LEU A 328 -20.59 13.38 3.73
C LEU A 328 -20.25 13.07 5.19
N THR A 329 -19.06 12.53 5.44
CA THR A 329 -18.64 12.01 6.74
C THR A 329 -17.99 13.07 7.62
N ARG A 330 -17.45 14.14 7.03
CA ARG A 330 -16.77 15.25 7.71
C ARG A 330 -15.74 14.73 8.74
N PRO A 331 -14.59 14.16 8.29
CA PRO A 331 -13.64 13.47 9.15
C PRO A 331 -13.08 14.41 10.23
N GLY A 332 -13.31 14.03 11.49
CA GLY A 332 -12.85 14.77 12.66
C GLY A 332 -11.80 14.02 13.45
N ILE A 333 -10.99 14.75 14.21
CA ILE A 333 -10.10 14.17 15.21
C ILE A 333 -10.90 13.78 16.46
N ASP A 334 -10.54 12.67 17.11
CA ASP A 334 -11.08 12.35 18.43
C ASP A 334 -10.78 13.47 19.44
N ARG A 335 -11.77 13.81 20.26
CA ARG A 335 -11.64 14.89 21.23
C ARG A 335 -10.55 14.63 22.25
N SER A 336 -10.43 13.39 22.74
CA SER A 336 -9.42 13.05 23.75
C SER A 336 -8.00 13.15 23.19
N LEU A 337 -7.83 12.88 21.89
CA LEU A 337 -6.56 13.11 21.18
C LEU A 337 -6.30 14.60 20.99
N TYR A 338 -7.30 15.37 20.54
CA TYR A 338 -7.19 16.82 20.38
C TYR A 338 -6.80 17.54 21.69
N ASP A 339 -7.41 17.15 22.81
CA ASP A 339 -7.17 17.76 24.12
C ASP A 339 -5.75 17.48 24.65
N LYS A 340 -5.07 16.43 24.17
CA LYS A 340 -3.66 16.15 24.49
C LYS A 340 -2.67 17.05 23.73
N ILE A 341 -3.11 17.72 22.65
CA ILE A 341 -2.26 18.64 21.89
C ILE A 341 -2.22 19.98 22.64
N ALA A 342 -1.02 20.47 22.96
CA ALA A 342 -0.85 21.74 23.64
C ALA A 342 -1.36 22.92 22.79
N ASN A 343 -1.94 23.95 23.41
CA ASN A 343 -2.50 25.09 22.68
C ASN A 343 -1.44 25.94 21.94
N ASN A 344 -0.17 25.83 22.32
CA ASN A 344 0.94 26.49 21.63
C ASN A 344 1.58 25.63 20.52
N ASP A 345 1.03 24.44 20.25
CA ASP A 345 1.49 23.55 19.19
C ASP A 345 0.72 23.86 17.90
N PHE A 346 1.42 24.30 16.86
CA PHE A 346 0.80 24.66 15.58
C PHE A 346 0.06 23.49 14.90
N ARG A 347 0.34 22.24 15.28
CA ARG A 347 -0.38 21.08 14.74
C ARG A 347 -1.84 21.06 15.17
N LYS A 348 -2.17 21.71 16.29
CA LYS A 348 -3.56 21.88 16.78
C LYS A 348 -4.40 22.75 15.84
N ASN A 349 -3.75 23.66 15.13
CA ASN A 349 -4.39 24.66 14.26
C ASN A 349 -4.99 24.09 12.98
N THR A 350 -4.80 22.80 12.70
CA THR A 350 -5.45 22.09 11.58
C THR A 350 -6.65 21.26 12.02
N PHE A 351 -7.13 21.44 13.25
CA PHE A 351 -8.37 20.85 13.74
C PHE A 351 -9.23 21.94 14.38
N LEU A 352 -10.50 22.00 14.01
CA LEU A 352 -11.37 23.10 14.43
C LEU A 352 -11.66 23.05 15.92
N HIS A 353 -11.29 24.10 16.65
CA HIS A 353 -11.69 24.29 18.04
C HIS A 353 -13.19 24.62 18.10
N PRO A 354 -13.93 24.25 19.16
CA PRO A 354 -15.32 24.67 19.36
C PRO A 354 -15.54 26.19 19.23
N ASP A 355 -14.58 27.00 19.69
CA ASP A 355 -14.65 28.47 19.64
C ASP A 355 -14.18 29.07 18.29
N LYS A 356 -13.85 28.24 17.29
CA LYS A 356 -13.55 28.69 15.91
C LYS A 356 -12.49 29.80 15.87
N TYR A 357 -12.82 30.92 15.22
CA TYR A 357 -11.92 32.05 15.03
C TYR A 357 -11.53 32.78 16.32
N ASP A 358 -12.28 32.60 17.43
CA ASP A 358 -11.88 33.12 18.73
C ASP A 358 -10.68 32.34 19.31
N PHE A 359 -10.44 31.11 18.84
CA PHE A 359 -9.29 30.30 19.22
C PHE A 359 -8.09 30.51 18.28
N HIS A 360 -8.29 30.41 16.96
CA HIS A 360 -7.22 30.53 15.97
C HIS A 360 -7.74 31.09 14.64
N ALA A 361 -6.91 31.89 13.97
CA ALA A 361 -7.18 32.37 12.62
C ALA A 361 -6.96 31.25 11.60
N TYR A 362 -7.94 30.34 11.48
CA TYR A 362 -7.86 29.17 10.62
C TYR A 362 -7.63 29.52 9.15
N LYS A 363 -6.68 28.81 8.53
CA LYS A 363 -6.44 28.83 7.09
C LYS A 363 -7.31 27.79 6.40
N THR A 364 -8.10 28.23 5.42
CA THR A 364 -9.08 27.40 4.72
C THR A 364 -8.97 27.58 3.21
N SER A 365 -9.17 26.50 2.48
CA SER A 365 -9.30 26.53 1.02
C SER A 365 -10.68 27.03 0.58
N ARG A 366 -11.65 27.06 1.50
CA ARG A 366 -13.04 27.49 1.25
C ARG A 366 -13.23 28.96 1.64
N ASN A 367 -14.08 29.23 2.63
CA ASN A 367 -14.42 30.57 3.08
C ASN A 367 -14.72 30.59 4.58
N GLU A 368 -14.87 31.80 5.13
CA GLU A 368 -15.11 31.98 6.56
C GLU A 368 -16.39 31.30 7.05
N ALA A 369 -17.47 31.41 6.26
CA ALA A 369 -18.76 30.81 6.57
C ALA A 369 -18.65 29.28 6.73
N TYR A 370 -17.88 28.62 5.86
CA TYR A 370 -17.65 27.19 5.97
C TYR A 370 -17.02 26.77 7.31
N ILE A 371 -16.04 27.54 7.81
CA ILE A 371 -15.39 27.24 9.10
C ILE A 371 -16.36 27.44 10.28
N ASN A 372 -17.17 28.49 10.20
CA ASN A 372 -18.20 28.78 11.20
C ASN A 372 -19.28 27.69 11.24
N ASP A 373 -19.69 27.16 10.09
CA ASP A 373 -20.72 26.13 9.95
C ASP A 373 -20.21 24.69 10.15
N ALA A 374 -18.90 24.47 10.02
CA ALA A 374 -18.28 23.16 10.20
C ALA A 374 -18.45 22.65 11.64
N PRO A 375 -18.48 21.32 11.88
CA PRO A 375 -18.50 20.80 13.24
C PRO A 375 -17.18 21.12 13.97
N ALA A 376 -17.22 21.16 15.30
CA ALA A 376 -16.00 21.16 16.11
C ALA A 376 -15.20 19.88 15.84
N TYR A 377 -13.87 19.98 15.92
CA TYR A 377 -12.89 18.93 15.68
C TYR A 377 -12.76 18.45 14.23
N LEU A 378 -13.44 19.09 13.27
CA LEU A 378 -13.21 18.82 11.85
C LEU A 378 -11.72 18.98 11.51
N SER A 379 -11.19 18.02 10.74
CA SER A 379 -9.81 18.07 10.24
C SER A 379 -9.69 18.96 9.00
N LEU A 380 -8.79 19.94 9.05
CA LEU A 380 -8.28 20.72 7.91
C LEU A 380 -6.88 20.26 7.48
N LYS A 381 -6.34 19.21 8.12
CA LYS A 381 -4.92 18.83 7.98
C LYS A 381 -4.58 18.39 6.56
N PHE A 382 -5.39 17.50 6.00
CA PHE A 382 -5.21 16.99 4.64
C PHE A 382 -6.15 17.77 3.73
N ARG A 383 -5.64 18.25 2.60
CA ARG A 383 -6.38 19.14 1.69
C ARG A 383 -6.35 18.65 0.27
N CYS A 384 -7.33 19.08 -0.52
CA CYS A 384 -7.28 18.95 -1.97
C CYS A 384 -6.06 19.67 -2.54
N ARG A 385 -5.48 19.14 -3.61
CA ARG A 385 -4.31 19.72 -4.28
C ARG A 385 -4.61 21.16 -4.72
N GLU A 386 -3.71 22.09 -4.40
CA GLU A 386 -3.86 23.54 -4.64
C GLU A 386 -5.11 24.17 -3.98
N GLY A 387 -5.73 23.48 -3.02
CA GLY A 387 -7.00 23.90 -2.42
C GLY A 387 -8.20 23.74 -3.38
N ASN A 388 -8.09 22.93 -4.44
CA ASN A 388 -9.19 22.68 -5.39
C ASN A 388 -10.25 21.77 -4.77
N TRP A 389 -11.06 22.35 -3.89
CA TRP A 389 -12.06 21.63 -3.12
C TRP A 389 -13.37 21.40 -3.85
N GLU A 390 -13.64 22.17 -4.92
CA GLU A 390 -14.86 22.10 -5.74
C GLU A 390 -14.86 20.90 -6.71
N THR A 391 -16.05 20.40 -7.00
CA THR A 391 -16.29 19.29 -7.96
C THR A 391 -16.20 19.73 -9.41
#